data_AF-A0A971VGA0-F1
#
_entry.id   AF-A0A971VGA0-F1
#
_cell.length_a   1.000
_cell.length_b   1.000
_cell.length_c   1.000
_cell.angle_alpha   90.00
_cell.angle_beta   90.00
_cell.angle_gamma   90.00
#
_symmetry.space_group_name_H-M   'P 1'
#
loop_
_entity.id
_entity.type
_entity.pdbx_description
1 polymer ?
#
loop_
_entity_poly.entity_id
_entity_poly.type
_entity_poly.pdbx_seq_one_letter_code
_entity_poly.pdbx_strand_id
1 'polypeptide(L)'
;MNLRFRRGLITWEAPASSSTLSKPKGYLVYITNEMGEEINHFVRGKAFKPESKNMPGRGRFEIEIAVINDQNSVSERSEAIKIKF
;
A
#
# COMPACT_ATOMS: atom_id res chain seq x y z
N MET A 1 10.68 -3.64 1.07
CA MET A 1 10.04 -2.99 -0.09
C MET A 1 9.98 -1.50 0.21
N ASN A 2 10.57 -0.64 -0.62
CA ASN A 2 10.72 0.79 -0.27
C ASN A 2 9.46 1.58 -0.61
N LEU A 3 8.84 2.19 0.40
CA LEU A 3 7.71 3.10 0.28
C LEU A 3 8.18 4.55 0.31
N ARG A 4 7.57 5.41 -0.50
CA ARG A 4 7.85 6.85 -0.53
C ARG A 4 6.57 7.64 -0.66
N PHE A 5 6.41 8.64 0.20
CA PHE A 5 5.34 9.63 0.11
C PHE A 5 5.90 10.97 -0.37
N ARG A 6 5.43 11.46 -1.52
CA ARG A 6 5.86 12.76 -2.07
C ARG A 6 4.71 13.42 -2.80
N ARG A 7 4.48 14.72 -2.56
CA ARG A 7 3.42 15.53 -3.22
C ARG A 7 2.01 14.90 -3.14
N GLY A 8 1.67 14.28 -2.01
CA GLY A 8 0.36 13.64 -1.84
C GLY A 8 0.19 12.32 -2.62
N LEU A 9 1.28 11.72 -3.10
CA LEU A 9 1.30 10.43 -3.78
C LEU A 9 2.18 9.45 -3.03
N ILE A 10 1.66 8.24 -2.81
CA ILE A 10 2.39 7.12 -2.25
C ILE A 10 2.90 6.29 -3.42
N THR A 11 4.19 6.01 -3.43
CA THR A 11 4.85 5.24 -4.48
C THR A 11 5.74 4.19 -3.85
N TRP A 12 5.92 3.06 -4.53
CA TRP A 12 6.75 1.98 -4.03
C TRP A 12 7.50 1.27 -5.14
N GLU A 13 8.60 0.63 -4.76
CA GLU A 13 9.32 -0.27 -5.63
C GLU A 13 8.74 -1.69 -5.53
N ALA A 14 8.85 -2.48 -6.61
CA ALA A 14 8.53 -3.89 -6.49
C ALA A 14 9.54 -4.54 -5.53
N PRO A 15 9.12 -5.51 -4.70
CA PRO A 15 10.07 -6.18 -3.81
C PRO A 15 11.18 -6.83 -4.66
N ALA A 16 12.44 -6.70 -4.22
CA ALA A 16 13.60 -7.24 -4.95
C ALA A 16 13.49 -8.76 -5.18
N SER A 17 12.76 -9.46 -4.31
CA SER A 17 12.42 -10.89 -4.38
C SER A 17 11.26 -11.21 -5.34
N SER A 18 10.66 -10.22 -6.02
CA SER A 18 9.64 -10.44 -7.08
C SER A 18 10.19 -11.15 -8.33
N SER A 19 11.50 -11.42 -8.39
CA SER A 19 12.13 -12.06 -9.55
C SER A 19 11.76 -13.53 -9.73
N THR A 20 11.11 -14.21 -8.77
CA THR A 20 11.09 -15.68 -8.79
C THR A 20 9.75 -16.41 -8.75
N LEU A 21 8.57 -15.81 -8.55
CA LEU A 21 7.35 -16.67 -8.40
C LEU A 21 6.07 -16.34 -9.16
N SER A 22 5.82 -15.14 -9.66
CA SER A 22 4.68 -14.85 -10.57
C SER A 22 4.65 -13.36 -10.90
N LYS A 23 4.16 -13.01 -12.10
CA LYS A 23 3.95 -11.61 -12.46
C LYS A 23 2.96 -11.01 -11.45
N PRO A 24 3.27 -9.89 -10.77
CA PRO A 24 2.36 -9.32 -9.79
C PRO A 24 1.06 -8.89 -10.49
N LYS A 25 -0.09 -9.38 -9.98
CA LYS A 25 -1.43 -8.99 -10.41
C LYS A 25 -1.73 -7.55 -10.00
N GLY A 26 -1.17 -7.14 -8.86
CA GLY A 26 -1.24 -5.78 -8.35
C GLY A 26 -0.70 -5.72 -6.93
N TYR A 27 -1.18 -4.73 -6.18
CA TYR A 27 -0.78 -4.44 -4.82
C TYR A 27 -2.02 -4.14 -3.99
N LEU A 28 -1.97 -4.49 -2.71
CA LEU A 28 -2.95 -4.10 -1.71
C LEU A 28 -2.32 -3.01 -0.85
N VAL A 29 -3.00 -1.87 -0.75
CA VAL A 29 -2.60 -0.74 0.09
C VAL A 29 -3.47 -0.77 1.34
N TYR A 30 -2.87 -1.07 2.48
CA TYR A 30 -3.53 -1.03 3.79
C TYR A 30 -3.33 0.36 4.38
N ILE A 31 -4.41 0.93 4.91
CA ILE A 31 -4.43 2.27 5.50
C ILE A 31 -5.11 2.15 6.85
N THR A 32 -4.34 2.38 7.91
CA THR A 32 -4.80 2.27 9.30
C THR A 32 -4.75 3.65 9.95
N ASN A 33 -5.85 4.10 10.56
CA ASN A 33 -5.85 5.37 11.31
C ASN A 33 -5.36 5.20 12.76
N GLU A 34 -5.21 6.32 13.48
CA GLU A 34 -4.82 6.33 14.90
C GLU A 34 -5.83 5.62 15.83
N MET A 35 -7.06 5.37 15.35
CA MET A 35 -8.10 4.63 16.09
C MET A 35 -8.06 3.11 15.83
N GLY A 36 -7.18 2.64 14.94
CA GLY A 36 -7.06 1.24 14.55
C GLY A 36 -8.04 0.79 13.45
N GLU A 37 -8.77 1.71 12.82
CA GLU A 37 -9.60 1.39 11.67
C GLU A 37 -8.72 1.20 10.44
N GLU A 38 -8.71 -0.01 9.89
CA GLU A 38 -7.98 -0.39 8.68
C GLU A 38 -8.94 -0.51 7.50
N ILE A 39 -8.54 0.09 6.38
CA ILE A 39 -9.15 -0.16 5.06
C ILE A 39 -8.06 -0.59 4.08
N ASN A 40 -8.44 -1.43 3.11
CA ASN A 40 -7.52 -1.85 2.06
C ASN A 40 -8.02 -1.45 0.67
N HIS A 41 -7.08 -1.14 -0.21
CA HIS A 41 -7.34 -0.76 -1.60
C HIS A 41 -6.49 -1.60 -2.54
N PHE A 42 -7.14 -2.23 -3.53
CA PHE A 42 -6.42 -2.91 -4.59
C PHE A 42 -6.02 -1.93 -5.71
N VAL A 43 -4.74 -1.94 -6.05
CA VAL A 43 -4.17 -1.11 -7.12
C VAL A 43 -3.28 -1.94 -8.04
N ARG A 44 -3.40 -1.72 -9.35
CA ARG A 44 -2.55 -2.41 -10.34
C ARG A 44 -1.19 -1.74 -10.52
N GLY A 45 -1.11 -0.43 -10.24
CA GLY A 45 0.11 0.37 -10.39
C GLY A 45 0.98 0.36 -9.14
N LYS A 46 2.18 0.95 -9.26
CA LYS A 46 3.12 1.17 -8.14
C LYS A 46 2.94 2.54 -7.46
N ALA A 47 1.74 3.09 -7.58
CA ALA A 47 1.40 4.40 -7.07
C ALA A 47 -0.04 4.39 -6.57
N PHE A 48 -0.28 5.07 -5.46
CA PHE A 48 -1.58 5.27 -4.85
C PHE A 48 -1.70 6.72 -4.42
N LYS A 49 -2.81 7.36 -4.81
CA LYS A 49 -3.13 8.71 -4.38
C LYS A 49 -4.16 8.63 -3.25
N PRO A 50 -3.78 8.96 -2.01
CA PRO A 50 -4.77 9.12 -0.95
C PRO A 50 -5.74 10.26 -1.29
N GLU A 51 -7.03 9.95 -1.31
CA GLU A 51 -8.13 10.90 -1.50
C GLU A 51 -9.07 10.79 -0.30
N SER A 52 -9.83 11.83 0.04
CA SER A 52 -10.72 11.83 1.22
C SER A 52 -11.73 10.68 1.25
N LYS A 53 -12.15 10.17 0.08
CA LYS A 53 -13.04 8.99 -0.04
C LYS A 53 -12.33 7.65 0.25
N ASN A 54 -11.00 7.64 0.17
CA ASN A 54 -10.16 6.45 0.33
C ASN A 54 -9.45 6.46 1.70
N MET A 55 -9.82 7.35 2.61
CA MET A 55 -9.19 7.54 3.92
C MET A 55 -10.26 7.43 5.02
N PRO A 56 -9.99 6.69 6.11
CA PRO A 56 -10.90 6.62 7.25
C PRO A 56 -10.75 7.89 8.11
N GLY A 57 -11.21 9.02 7.57
CA GLY A 57 -11.20 10.34 8.22
C GLY A 57 -10.03 11.26 7.82
N ARG A 58 -9.77 12.27 8.65
CA ARG A 58 -8.57 13.14 8.60
C ARG A 58 -7.70 12.84 9.80
N GLY A 59 -6.38 12.83 9.64
CA GLY A 59 -5.49 12.49 10.74
C GLY A 59 -4.15 11.92 10.30
N ARG A 60 -3.53 11.15 11.20
CA ARG A 60 -2.34 10.36 10.87
C ARG A 60 -2.75 8.95 10.48
N PHE A 61 -2.04 8.42 9.49
CA PHE A 61 -2.30 7.10 8.95
C PHE A 61 -1.00 6.32 8.85
N GLU A 62 -1.07 5.04 9.16
CA GLU A 62 -0.06 4.04 8.86
C GLU A 62 -0.44 3.36 7.56
N ILE A 63 0.52 3.29 6.63
CA ILE A 63 0.29 2.74 5.30
C ILE A 63 1.29 1.63 5.02
N GLU A 64 0.75 0.47 4.71
CA GLU A 64 1.49 -0.74 4.38
C GLU A 64 1.07 -1.24 3.00
N ILE A 65 1.96 -1.93 2.31
CA ILE A 65 1.68 -2.48 0.98
C ILE A 65 2.07 -3.94 0.92
N ALA A 66 1.17 -4.76 0.38
CA ALA A 66 1.47 -6.14 0.02
C ALA A 66 1.32 -6.33 -1.49
N VAL A 67 2.04 -7.30 -2.05
CA VAL A 67 1.91 -7.71 -3.45
C VAL A 67 0.87 -8.82 -3.53
N ILE A 68 -0.02 -8.75 -4.51
CA ILE A 68 -0.90 -9.87 -4.85
C ILE A 68 -0.49 -10.46 -6.19
N ASN A 69 -0.32 -11.77 -6.25
CA ASN A 69 0.01 -12.48 -7.47
C ASN A 69 -1.24 -12.91 -8.26
N ASP A 70 -1.04 -13.52 -9.41
CA ASP A 70 -2.10 -14.05 -10.29
C ASP A 70 -2.91 -15.18 -9.63
N GLN A 71 -2.32 -15.89 -8.68
CA GLN A 71 -2.98 -16.91 -7.84
C GLN A 71 -3.78 -16.33 -6.66
N ASN A 72 -3.91 -15.00 -6.56
CA ASN A 72 -4.49 -14.28 -5.42
C ASN A 72 -3.78 -14.52 -4.08
N SER A 73 -2.54 -15.02 -4.10
CA SER A 73 -1.69 -15.06 -2.91
C SER A 73 -1.16 -13.67 -2.62
N VAL A 74 -1.23 -13.28 -1.34
CA VAL A 74 -0.79 -11.97 -0.83
C VAL A 74 0.55 -12.17 -0.12
N SER A 75 1.54 -11.36 -0.47
CA SER A 75 2.84 -11.35 0.19
C SER A 75 2.76 -10.80 1.62
N GLU A 76 3.87 -10.89 2.35
CA GLU A 76 4.04 -10.10 3.56
C GLU A 76 3.86 -8.60 3.28
N ARG A 77 3.36 -7.88 4.28
CA ARG A 77 3.20 -6.42 4.25
C ARG A 77 4.59 -5.77 4.31
N SER A 78 4.74 -4.66 3.61
CA SER A 78 5.93 -3.81 3.70
C SER A 78 6.02 -3.11 5.06
N GLU A 79 7.18 -2.52 5.36
CA GLU A 79 7.31 -1.60 6.49
C GLU A 79 6.29 -0.46 6.39
N ALA A 80 5.63 -0.14 7.50
CA ALA A 80 4.64 0.92 7.54
C ALA A 80 5.27 2.30 7.34
N ILE A 81 4.67 3.13 6.50
CA ILE A 81 4.96 4.56 6.46
C ILE A 81 3.87 5.35 7.18
N LYS A 82 4.28 6.37 7.92
CA LYS A 82 3.36 7.29 8.60
C LYS A 82 3.16 8.53 7.75
N ILE A 83 1.92 8.83 7.41
CA ILE A 83 1.56 10.07 6.70
C ILE A 83 0.53 10.87 7.49
N LYS A 84 0.49 12.18 7.25
CA LYS A 84 -0.57 13.07 7.74
C LYS A 84 -1.40 13.53 6.55
N PHE A 85 -2.71 13.36 6.62
CA PHE A 85 -3.66 13.70 5.57
C PHE A 85 -4.83 14.53 6.11
#